data_AF-A0A7C5VRF5-F1
#
_entry.id   AF-A0A7C5VRF5-F1
#
_cell.length_a   1.000
_cell.length_b   1.000
_cell.length_c   1.000
_cell.angle_alpha   90.00
_cell.angle_beta   90.00
_cell.angle_gamma   90.00
#
_symmetry.space_group_name_H-M   'P 1'
#
loop_
_entity.id
_entity.type
_entity.pdbx_description
1 polymer ?
#
loop_
_entity_poly.entity_id
_entity_poly.type
_entity_poly.pdbx_seq_one_letter_code
_entity_poly.pdbx_strand_id
1 'polypeptide(L)'
;MAYCEKPWFKLWPKNVPTTLKYPEVTLPQVLEKSANDYPDKPAIIFEDIALTYKKLNENVNRFASALQDLGVKKGDRVAVYLLNCPQFIIATY
;
A
#
# COMPACT_ATOMS: atom_id res chain seq x y z
N MET A 1 -9.83 -21.88 -8.32
CA MET A 1 -10.09 -22.70 -7.11
C MET A 1 -8.86 -23.50 -6.67
N ALA A 2 -7.65 -22.90 -6.63
CA ALA A 2 -6.40 -23.65 -6.36
C ALA A 2 -5.71 -23.30 -5.02
N TYR A 3 -6.28 -22.38 -4.22
CA TYR A 3 -5.65 -21.86 -3.00
C TYR A 3 -6.27 -22.35 -1.68
N CYS A 4 -7.27 -23.22 -1.72
CA CYS A 4 -8.01 -23.61 -0.52
C CYS A 4 -7.22 -24.57 0.41
N GLU A 5 -6.36 -25.43 -0.13
CA GLU A 5 -5.71 -26.48 0.67
C GLU A 5 -4.45 -26.06 1.45
N LYS A 6 -3.92 -24.85 1.21
CA LYS A 6 -2.75 -24.25 1.90
C LYS A 6 -1.67 -25.30 2.31
N PRO A 7 -1.08 -26.03 1.34
CA PRO A 7 -0.24 -27.22 1.60
C PRO A 7 1.00 -26.95 2.46
N TRP A 8 1.49 -25.70 2.49
CA TRP A 8 2.59 -25.26 3.36
C TRP A 8 2.28 -25.38 4.86
N PHE A 9 1.00 -25.45 5.27
CA PHE A 9 0.64 -25.70 6.67
C PHE A 9 1.06 -27.07 7.19
N LYS A 10 1.32 -28.04 6.31
CA LYS A 10 1.89 -29.35 6.70
C LYS A 10 3.29 -29.25 7.30
N LEU A 11 4.07 -28.25 6.87
CA LEU A 11 5.43 -27.98 7.33
C LEU A 11 5.53 -26.74 8.22
N TRP A 12 4.39 -26.13 8.57
CA TRP A 12 4.36 -24.91 9.36
C TRP A 12 4.77 -25.18 10.81
N PRO A 13 5.59 -24.30 11.43
CA PRO A 13 5.97 -24.48 12.82
C PRO A 13 4.75 -24.56 13.73
N LYS A 14 4.67 -25.60 14.58
CA LYS A 14 3.51 -25.86 15.45
C LYS A 14 3.23 -24.73 16.45
N ASN A 15 4.24 -23.95 16.79
CA ASN A 15 4.19 -22.83 17.73
C ASN A 15 3.95 -21.46 17.06
N VAL A 16 3.77 -21.42 15.74
CA VAL A 16 3.52 -20.19 15.01
C VAL A 16 2.07 -20.19 14.52
N PRO A 17 1.25 -19.18 14.86
CA PRO A 17 -0.11 -19.06 14.35
C PRO A 17 -0.14 -19.11 12.82
N THR A 18 -1.08 -19.86 12.25
CA THR A 18 -1.31 -19.92 10.80
C THR A 18 -2.10 -18.72 10.28
N THR A 19 -2.63 -17.91 11.19
CA THR A 19 -3.31 -16.65 10.93
C THR A 19 -3.05 -15.69 12.10
N LEU A 20 -3.04 -14.39 11.82
CA LEU A 20 -3.04 -13.35 12.83
C LEU A 20 -4.41 -12.68 12.85
N LYS A 21 -4.71 -11.96 13.94
CA LYS A 21 -5.83 -11.03 13.96
C LYS A 21 -5.36 -9.73 13.30
N TYR A 22 -5.79 -9.51 12.08
CA TYR A 22 -5.48 -8.28 11.34
C TYR A 22 -6.48 -7.18 11.69
N PRO A 23 -6.07 -5.91 11.69
CA PRO A 23 -7.01 -4.79 11.79
C PRO A 23 -7.91 -4.73 10.54
N GLU A 24 -9.18 -4.37 10.72
CA GLU A 24 -10.13 -4.14 9.63
C GLU A 24 -9.95 -2.75 9.02
N VAL A 25 -8.77 -2.51 8.44
CA VAL A 25 -8.43 -1.26 7.74
C VAL A 25 -7.87 -1.55 6.36
N THR A 26 -8.09 -0.62 5.45
CA THR A 26 -7.52 -0.63 4.09
C THR A 26 -6.09 -0.12 4.10
N LEU A 27 -5.31 -0.44 3.07
CA LEU A 27 -3.95 0.09 2.93
C LEU A 27 -3.88 1.63 2.90
N PRO A 28 -4.76 2.37 2.18
CA PRO A 28 -4.84 3.82 2.27
C PRO A 28 -5.04 4.33 3.69
N GLN A 29 -5.91 3.69 4.48
CA GLN A 29 -6.15 4.10 5.87
C GLN A 29 -4.93 3.91 6.77
N VAL A 30 -4.09 2.90 6.49
CA VAL A 30 -2.79 2.75 7.18
C VAL A 30 -1.88 3.93 6.86
N LEU A 31 -1.80 4.34 5.59
CA LEU A 31 -1.01 5.50 5.17
C LEU A 31 -1.54 6.81 5.77
N GLU A 32 -2.85 7.04 5.74
CA GLU A 32 -3.49 8.21 6.34
C GLU A 32 -3.16 8.31 7.83
N LYS A 33 -3.23 7.19 8.56
CA LYS A 33 -2.84 7.14 9.96
C LYS A 33 -1.38 7.53 10.17
N SER A 34 -0.46 6.96 9.38
CA SER A 34 0.96 7.31 9.47
C SER A 34 1.25 8.77 9.08
N ALA A 35 0.52 9.32 8.12
CA ALA A 35 0.62 10.72 7.71
C ALA A 35 0.09 11.69 8.79
N ASN A 36 -0.88 11.27 9.59
CA ASN A 36 -1.37 12.04 10.74
C ASN A 36 -0.45 11.94 11.95
N ASP A 37 0.04 10.74 12.27
CA ASP A 37 0.87 10.50 13.46
C ASP A 37 2.30 11.03 13.29
N TYR A 38 2.84 10.96 12.07
CA TYR A 38 4.24 11.26 11.76
C TYR A 38 4.41 12.11 10.47
N PRO A 39 3.73 13.26 10.36
CA PRO A 39 3.60 14.00 9.10
C PRO A 39 4.95 14.38 8.46
N ASP A 40 5.91 14.79 9.30
CA ASP A 40 7.21 15.31 8.85
C ASP A 40 8.31 14.24 8.82
N LYS A 41 8.02 12.99 9.23
CA LYS A 41 9.00 11.91 9.13
C LYS A 41 9.14 11.45 7.68
N PRO A 42 10.37 11.10 7.24
CA PRO A 42 10.58 10.52 5.92
C PRO A 42 9.87 9.17 5.80
N ALA A 43 9.01 9.04 4.79
CA ALA A 43 8.35 7.80 4.40
C ALA A 43 9.13 7.08 3.29
N ILE A 44 9.69 7.84 2.35
CA ILE A 44 10.51 7.34 1.25
C ILE A 44 11.80 8.16 1.22
N ILE A 45 12.93 7.49 1.14
CA ILE A 45 14.22 8.09 0.81
C ILE A 45 14.57 7.57 -0.59
N PHE A 46 14.71 8.48 -1.53
CA PHE A 46 15.03 8.18 -2.91
C PHE A 46 16.15 9.11 -3.36
N GLU A 47 17.34 8.55 -3.56
CA GLU A 47 18.58 9.31 -3.79
C GLU A 47 18.77 10.35 -2.66
N ASP A 48 18.99 11.62 -3.03
CA ASP A 48 19.19 12.73 -2.08
C ASP A 48 17.86 13.36 -1.61
N ILE A 49 16.72 12.76 -1.96
CA ILE A 49 15.39 13.30 -1.69
C ILE A 49 14.66 12.44 -0.66
N ALA A 50 14.15 13.11 0.38
CA ALA A 50 13.24 12.51 1.36
C ALA A 50 11.80 13.00 1.12
N LEU A 51 10.89 12.05 0.90
CA LEU A 51 9.45 12.30 0.85
C LEU A 51 8.83 12.00 2.22
N THR A 52 8.20 12.99 2.85
CA THR A 52 7.56 12.78 4.16
C THR A 52 6.25 11.99 4.04
N TYR A 53 5.77 11.40 5.14
CA TYR A 53 4.48 10.70 5.15
C TYR A 53 3.32 11.60 4.73
N LYS A 54 3.32 12.87 5.19
CA LYS A 54 2.32 13.85 4.75
C LYS A 54 2.36 14.02 3.23
N LYS A 55 3.57 14.19 2.66
CA LYS A 55 3.69 14.43 1.21
C LYS A 55 3.36 13.20 0.37
N LEU A 56 3.70 12.01 0.86
CA LEU A 56 3.31 10.76 0.24
C LEU A 56 1.78 10.64 0.19
N ASN A 57 1.09 10.85 1.32
CA ASN A 57 -0.38 10.78 1.38
C ASN A 57 -1.06 11.83 0.48
N GLU A 58 -0.53 13.06 0.44
CA GLU A 58 -1.01 14.08 -0.51
C GLU A 58 -0.87 13.63 -1.97
N ASN A 59 0.28 13.05 -2.34
CA ASN A 59 0.54 12.62 -3.71
C ASN A 59 -0.32 11.40 -4.10
N VAL A 60 -0.52 10.45 -3.19
CA VAL A 60 -1.44 9.31 -3.38
C VAL A 60 -2.85 9.81 -3.64
N ASN A 61 -3.38 10.68 -2.79
CA ASN A 61 -4.73 11.22 -2.96
C ASN A 61 -4.87 12.03 -4.26
N ARG A 62 -3.86 12.81 -4.63
CA ARG A 62 -3.85 13.53 -5.92
C ARG A 62 -3.89 12.57 -7.11
N PHE A 63 -3.14 11.48 -7.07
CA PHE A 63 -3.15 10.48 -8.12
C PHE A 63 -4.48 9.72 -8.19
N ALA A 64 -5.04 9.33 -7.03
CA ALA A 64 -6.35 8.70 -6.94
C ALA A 64 -7.47 9.58 -7.49
N SER A 65 -7.45 10.90 -7.21
CA SER A 65 -8.39 11.85 -7.83
C SER A 65 -8.23 11.93 -9.34
N ALA A 66 -6.99 11.96 -9.85
CA ALA A 66 -6.75 11.97 -11.29
C ALA A 66 -7.27 10.69 -11.98
N LEU A 67 -7.13 9.52 -11.35
CA LEU A 67 -7.70 8.28 -11.88
C LEU A 67 -9.24 8.31 -11.90
N GLN A 68 -9.87 8.87 -10.87
CA GLN A 68 -11.33 9.07 -10.84
C GLN A 68 -11.79 10.00 -11.96
N ASP A 69 -11.07 11.11 -12.21
CA ASP A 69 -11.35 12.03 -13.31
C ASP A 69 -11.17 11.37 -14.68
N LEU A 70 -10.26 10.41 -14.81
CA LEU A 70 -10.09 9.56 -16.00
C LEU A 70 -11.16 8.46 -16.12
N GLY A 71 -12.08 8.36 -15.17
CA GLY A 71 -13.22 7.43 -15.21
C GLY A 71 -12.98 6.07 -14.58
N VAL A 72 -11.88 5.87 -13.86
CA VAL A 72 -11.61 4.62 -13.11
C VAL A 72 -12.61 4.48 -11.97
N LYS A 73 -13.20 3.28 -11.85
CA LYS A 73 -14.20 2.94 -10.83
C LYS A 73 -13.74 1.78 -9.96
N LYS A 74 -14.39 1.63 -8.81
CA LYS A 74 -14.18 0.48 -7.93
C LYS A 74 -14.39 -0.83 -8.70
N GLY A 75 -13.39 -1.70 -8.67
CA GLY A 75 -13.40 -2.99 -9.38
C GLY A 75 -12.68 -2.96 -10.73
N ASP A 76 -12.37 -1.78 -11.26
CA ASP A 76 -11.50 -1.65 -12.42
C ASP A 76 -10.07 -2.05 -12.09
N ARG A 77 -9.34 -2.45 -13.13
CA ARG A 77 -7.95 -2.89 -13.01
C ARG A 77 -7.06 -1.89 -13.74
N VAL A 78 -6.08 -1.35 -13.03
CA VAL A 78 -5.10 -0.41 -13.59
C VAL A 78 -3.74 -1.10 -13.60
N ALA A 79 -3.09 -1.12 -14.76
CA ALA A 79 -1.73 -1.63 -14.87
C ALA A 79 -0.74 -0.56 -14.41
N VAL A 80 0.17 -0.93 -13.50
CA VAL A 80 1.28 -0.08 -13.07
C VAL A 80 2.56 -0.61 -13.71
N TYR A 81 3.17 0.18 -14.59
CA TYR A 81 4.44 -0.14 -15.23
C TYR A 81 5.43 1.02 -15.03
N LEU A 82 6.19 0.93 -13.95
CA LEU A 82 7.13 1.96 -13.50
C LEU A 82 8.39 1.30 -12.96
N LEU A 83 9.49 2.06 -12.94
CA LEU A 83 10.73 1.67 -12.29
C LEU A 83 10.58 1.73 -10.75
N ASN A 84 11.63 1.34 -10.03
CA ASN A 84 11.70 1.51 -8.57
C ASN A 84 11.92 2.98 -8.19
N CYS A 85 10.87 3.80 -8.33
CA CYS A 85 10.84 5.22 -8.02
C CYS A 85 9.67 5.55 -7.07
N PRO A 86 9.64 6.73 -6.41
CA PRO A 86 8.58 7.09 -5.48
C PRO A 86 7.17 7.04 -6.08
N GLN A 87 7.05 7.29 -7.39
CA GLN A 87 5.79 7.24 -8.14
C GLN A 87 5.20 5.82 -8.17
N PHE A 88 6.04 4.78 -8.12
CA PHE A 88 5.55 3.41 -7.99
C PHE A 88 4.77 3.23 -6.70
N ILE A 89 5.31 3.69 -5.57
CA ILE A 89 4.63 3.61 -4.27
C ILE A 89 3.36 4.46 -4.27
N ILE A 90 3.43 5.68 -4.83
CA ILE A 90 2.26 6.57 -4.98
C ILE A 90 1.14 5.90 -5.78
N ALA A 91 1.46 5.12 -6.81
CA ALA A 91 0.48 4.46 -7.66
C ALA A 91 -0.15 3.19 -7.05
N THR A 92 0.49 2.61 -6.04
CA THR A 92 0.05 1.33 -5.42
C THR A 92 -0.80 1.48 -4.16
N TYR A 93 -0.74 2.66 -3.51
CA TYR A 93 -1.63 2.99 -2.39
C TYR A 93 -2.98 3.47 -2.91
#